data_AF-A0AAE3IG55-F1
#
_entry.id   AF-A0AAE3IG55-F1
#
_cell.length_a   1.000
_cell.length_b   1.000
_cell.length_c   1.000
_cell.angle_alpha   90.00
_cell.angle_beta   90.00
_cell.angle_gamma   90.00
#
_symmetry.space_group_name_H-M   'P 1'
#
loop_
_entity.id
_entity.type
_entity.pdbx_description
1 polymer ?
#
loop_
_entity_poly.entity_id
_entity_poly.type
_entity_poly.pdbx_seq_one_letter_code
_entity_poly.pdbx_strand_id
1 'polypeptide(L)'
;MSIQNDVEKLYRSDLEKQRQKQKKKKKKKLLGIMLIVIIIAALILIMQYLGLGLGGGKGEGSGDGKDVSASSNEASVTTTTTAVPKEFYDIKVSGSTYIIDERVVDLKSLVSTVKLMSDNVIVRITDDNATKNAMDDLKKALTDDGREFTETVLDNSALDNSMADTTSEAVR
;
A
#
# COMPACT_ATOMS: atom_id res chain seq x y z
N MET A 1 -65.28 16.17 2.34
CA MET A 1 -64.36 16.06 1.17
C MET A 1 -63.22 17.08 1.39
N SER A 2 -62.07 16.67 1.96
CA SER A 2 -60.89 17.57 2.12
C SER A 2 -59.61 16.82 2.54
N ILE A 3 -59.75 15.68 3.23
CA ILE A 3 -58.61 14.91 3.76
C ILE A 3 -57.72 14.35 2.64
N GLN A 4 -58.27 14.00 1.48
CA GLN A 4 -57.47 13.52 0.33
C GLN A 4 -56.54 14.60 -0.24
N ASN A 5 -56.92 15.88 -0.15
CA ASN A 5 -56.10 16.99 -0.68
C ASN A 5 -54.87 17.28 0.21
N ASP A 6 -54.99 17.13 1.53
CA ASP A 6 -53.87 17.37 2.44
C ASP A 6 -52.80 16.27 2.34
N VAL A 7 -53.23 15.02 2.10
CA VAL A 7 -52.32 13.88 1.94
C VAL A 7 -51.48 14.04 0.66
N GLU A 8 -52.08 14.45 -0.46
CA GLU A 8 -51.33 14.72 -1.69
C GLU A 8 -50.35 15.88 -1.53
N LYS A 9 -50.73 16.94 -0.81
CA LYS A 9 -49.88 18.12 -0.61
C LYS A 9 -48.66 17.81 0.27
N LEU A 10 -48.83 16.95 1.27
CA LEU A 10 -47.75 16.49 2.13
C LEU A 10 -46.76 15.61 1.36
N TYR A 11 -47.27 14.69 0.54
CA TYR A 11 -46.44 13.80 -0.27
C TYR A 11 -45.62 14.57 -1.32
N ARG A 12 -46.23 15.58 -1.97
CA ARG A 12 -45.54 16.49 -2.89
C ARG A 12 -44.46 17.31 -2.18
N SER A 13 -44.74 17.81 -0.98
CA SER A 13 -43.81 18.62 -0.19
C SER A 13 -42.56 17.82 0.24
N ASP A 14 -42.71 16.56 0.64
CA ASP A 14 -41.58 15.71 1.00
C ASP A 14 -40.72 15.32 -0.20
N LEU A 15 -41.34 15.08 -1.36
CA LEU A 15 -40.60 14.81 -2.60
C LEU A 15 -39.72 15.99 -3.03
N GLU A 16 -40.23 17.22 -2.91
CA GLU A 16 -39.48 18.43 -3.24
C GLU A 16 -38.35 18.70 -2.23
N LYS A 17 -38.61 18.47 -0.94
CA LYS A 17 -37.62 18.64 0.13
C LYS A 17 -36.47 17.63 -0.02
N GLN A 18 -36.75 16.40 -0.46
CA GLN A 18 -35.72 15.42 -0.82
C GLN A 18 -34.91 15.84 -2.05
N ARG A 19 -35.57 16.34 -3.11
CA ARG A 19 -34.87 16.81 -4.33
C ARG A 19 -33.95 18.00 -4.04
N GLN A 20 -34.35 18.94 -3.18
CA GLN A 20 -33.48 20.05 -2.78
C GLN A 20 -32.26 19.58 -1.96
N LYS A 21 -32.44 18.63 -1.03
CA LYS A 21 -31.32 18.04 -0.27
C LYS A 21 -30.35 17.28 -1.18
N GLN A 22 -30.84 16.56 -2.18
CA GLN A 22 -30.01 15.87 -3.18
C GLN A 22 -29.26 16.85 -4.10
N LYS A 23 -29.91 17.94 -4.55
CA LYS A 23 -29.26 18.98 -5.37
C LYS A 23 -28.12 19.68 -4.62
N LYS A 24 -28.28 19.95 -3.32
CA LYS A 24 -27.21 20.53 -2.49
C LYS A 24 -26.03 19.56 -2.26
N LYS A 25 -26.30 18.25 -2.13
CA LYS A 25 -25.26 17.22 -2.00
C LYS A 25 -24.47 16.99 -3.29
N LYS A 26 -25.12 17.04 -4.46
CA LYS A 26 -24.45 16.88 -5.77
C LYS A 26 -23.47 18.00 -6.09
N LYS A 27 -23.79 19.26 -5.72
CA LYS A 27 -22.89 20.41 -5.93
C LYS A 27 -21.58 20.31 -5.15
N LYS A 28 -21.61 19.74 -3.94
CA LYS A 28 -20.39 19.55 -3.12
C LYS A 28 -19.48 18.44 -3.66
N LYS A 29 -20.07 17.39 -4.25
CA LYS A 29 -19.31 16.29 -4.87
C LYS A 29 -18.58 16.71 -6.14
N LEU A 30 -19.20 17.57 -6.95
CA LEU A 30 -18.56 18.13 -8.16
C LEU A 30 -17.36 19.03 -7.84
N LEU A 31 -17.42 19.80 -6.75
CA LEU A 31 -16.33 20.69 -6.36
C LEU A 31 -15.05 19.93 -5.95
N GLY A 32 -15.21 18.79 -5.25
CA GLY A 32 -14.08 17.93 -4.90
C GLY A 32 -13.42 17.28 -6.13
N ILE A 33 -14.22 16.82 -7.09
CA ILE A 33 -13.71 16.23 -8.34
C ILE A 33 -12.97 17.29 -9.17
N MET A 34 -13.48 18.51 -9.23
CA MET A 34 -12.85 19.59 -10.00
C MET A 34 -11.46 19.98 -9.44
N LEU A 35 -11.29 19.97 -8.11
CA LEU A 35 -9.98 20.17 -7.47
C LEU A 35 -8.97 19.06 -7.79
N ILE A 36 -9.42 17.79 -7.82
CA ILE A 36 -8.55 16.64 -8.15
C ILE A 36 -8.02 16.76 -9.59
N VAL A 37 -8.85 17.19 -10.54
CA VAL A 37 -8.44 17.37 -11.95
C VAL A 37 -7.35 18.44 -12.10
N ILE A 38 -7.46 19.55 -11.36
CA ILE A 38 -6.44 20.62 -11.38
C ILE A 38 -5.09 20.11 -10.86
N ILE A 39 -5.10 19.31 -9.78
CA ILE A 39 -3.88 18.74 -9.20
C ILE A 39 -3.20 17.79 -10.19
N ILE A 40 -3.95 16.93 -10.87
CA ILE A 40 -3.40 16.00 -11.87
C ILE A 40 -2.76 16.75 -13.04
N ALA A 41 -3.42 17.80 -13.55
CA ALA A 41 -2.88 18.62 -14.64
C ALA A 41 -1.55 19.31 -14.25
N ALA A 42 -1.45 19.82 -13.02
CA ALA A 42 -0.22 20.42 -12.52
C ALA A 42 0.92 19.40 -12.37
N LEU A 43 0.63 18.18 -11.91
CA LEU A 43 1.62 17.10 -11.80
C LEU A 43 2.17 16.66 -13.17
N ILE A 44 1.29 16.51 -14.18
CA ILE A 44 1.72 16.20 -15.56
C ILE A 44 2.62 17.31 -16.11
N LEU A 45 2.29 18.58 -15.83
CA LEU A 45 3.11 19.73 -16.25
C LEU A 45 4.50 19.73 -15.58
N ILE A 46 4.59 19.34 -14.30
CA ILE A 46 5.87 19.17 -13.60
C ILE A 46 6.67 18.02 -14.19
N MET A 47 6.07 16.87 -14.47
CA MET A 47 6.75 15.72 -15.09
C MET A 47 7.26 16.04 -16.50
N GLN A 48 6.48 16.80 -17.27
CA GLN A 48 6.88 17.28 -18.60
C GLN A 48 8.02 18.31 -18.52
N TYR A 49 8.03 19.18 -17.51
CA TYR A 49 9.07 20.19 -17.28
C TYR A 49 10.38 19.59 -16.74
N LEU A 50 10.30 18.54 -15.93
CA LEU A 50 11.46 17.77 -15.42
C LEU A 50 12.07 16.82 -16.46
N GLY A 51 11.52 16.77 -17.68
CA GLY A 51 12.08 15.93 -18.74
C GLY A 51 11.84 14.43 -18.54
N LEU A 52 10.93 14.03 -17.64
CA LEU A 52 10.33 12.68 -17.66
C LEU A 52 9.29 12.61 -18.80
N GLY A 53 9.77 12.89 -20.01
CA GLY A 53 9.02 12.72 -21.24
C GLY A 53 8.96 11.24 -21.59
N LEU A 54 7.76 10.75 -21.85
CA LEU A 54 7.50 9.50 -22.54
C LEU A 54 8.25 9.55 -23.89
N GLY A 55 9.45 8.95 -23.92
CA GLY A 55 10.31 8.85 -25.09
C GLY A 55 9.67 7.94 -26.13
N GLY A 56 8.86 8.52 -27.02
CA GLY A 56 8.48 7.91 -28.29
C GLY A 56 9.66 7.96 -29.26
N GLY A 57 10.61 7.05 -29.14
CA GLY A 57 11.79 6.95 -29.99
C GLY A 57 11.73 5.77 -30.96
N LYS A 58 11.30 6.03 -32.20
CA LYS A 58 11.72 5.24 -33.36
C LYS A 58 13.10 5.76 -33.76
N GLY A 59 14.17 5.01 -33.46
CA GLY A 59 15.54 5.41 -33.77
C GLY A 59 16.49 4.22 -33.80
N GLU A 60 16.90 3.84 -35.01
CA GLU A 60 18.09 3.02 -35.27
C GLU A 60 19.33 3.69 -34.68
N GLY A 61 20.17 2.93 -33.98
CA GLY A 61 21.42 3.43 -33.43
C GLY A 61 22.29 2.30 -32.89
N SER A 62 23.18 1.80 -33.75
CA SER A 62 24.33 0.96 -33.38
C SER A 62 25.18 1.64 -32.30
N GLY A 63 25.62 0.85 -31.33
CA GLY A 63 26.58 1.27 -30.31
C GLY A 63 27.21 0.06 -29.66
N ASP A 64 28.28 -0.45 -30.27
CA ASP A 64 29.24 -1.36 -29.65
C ASP A 64 29.87 -0.67 -28.43
N GLY A 65 29.84 -1.34 -27.29
CA GLY A 65 30.36 -0.83 -26.03
C GLY A 65 30.43 -1.93 -24.98
N LYS A 66 31.44 -2.78 -25.12
CA LYS A 66 32.02 -3.62 -24.06
C LYS A 66 32.25 -2.72 -22.83
N ASP A 67 31.78 -3.08 -21.63
CA ASP A 67 32.61 -3.75 -20.63
C ASP A 67 31.81 -4.49 -19.57
N VAL A 68 32.44 -5.56 -19.10
CA VAL A 68 31.97 -6.54 -18.12
C VAL A 68 32.27 -6.03 -16.71
N SER A 69 31.27 -5.97 -15.83
CA SER A 69 31.54 -6.09 -14.40
C SER A 69 30.33 -6.70 -13.69
N ALA A 70 30.57 -7.89 -13.14
CA ALA A 70 29.62 -8.64 -12.35
C ALA A 70 29.34 -7.90 -11.03
N SER A 71 28.08 -7.58 -10.78
CA SER A 71 27.56 -7.52 -9.43
C SER A 71 26.07 -7.82 -9.48
N SER A 72 25.76 -9.07 -9.17
CA SER A 72 24.42 -9.54 -8.90
C SER A 72 23.85 -8.73 -7.74
N ASN A 73 22.97 -7.78 -8.06
CA ASN A 73 22.12 -7.12 -7.09
C ASN A 73 20.69 -7.29 -7.61
N GLU A 74 20.12 -8.45 -7.30
CA GLU A 74 18.76 -8.84 -7.63
C GLU A 74 17.77 -7.77 -7.11
N ALA A 75 17.23 -7.01 -8.06
CA ALA A 75 15.92 -6.38 -8.06
C ALA A 75 15.43 -5.81 -6.71
N SER A 76 15.96 -4.65 -6.32
CA SER A 76 15.24 -3.75 -5.43
C SER A 76 14.03 -3.16 -6.17
N VAL A 77 12.88 -3.79 -5.96
CA VAL A 77 11.57 -3.26 -6.35
C VAL A 77 11.31 -1.97 -5.56
N THR A 78 11.66 -0.82 -6.13
CA THR A 78 11.30 0.49 -5.59
C THR A 78 9.96 0.90 -6.19
N THR A 79 8.87 0.46 -5.58
CA THR A 79 7.52 0.96 -5.86
C THR A 79 7.24 2.20 -5.00
N THR A 80 7.62 3.36 -5.51
CA THR A 80 7.18 4.65 -4.95
C THR A 80 5.69 4.84 -5.24
N THR A 81 4.83 4.52 -4.27
CA THR A 81 3.38 4.85 -4.29
C THR A 81 3.01 5.58 -3.01
N THR A 82 2.46 6.78 -3.19
CA THR A 82 1.90 7.73 -2.21
C THR A 82 1.32 7.03 -0.97
N ALA A 83 2.00 7.23 0.18
CA ALA A 83 1.81 6.47 1.40
C ALA A 83 0.48 6.78 2.12
N VAL A 84 -0.52 5.92 1.93
CA VAL A 84 -1.33 5.47 3.07
C VAL A 84 -0.37 4.73 4.00
N PRO A 85 -0.34 4.99 5.33
CA PRO A 85 0.52 4.23 6.23
C PRO A 85 0.18 2.75 6.08
N LYS A 86 1.08 2.00 5.45
CA LYS A 86 0.96 0.56 5.27
C LYS A 86 1.35 -0.09 6.59
N GLU A 87 0.47 -0.95 7.10
CA GLU A 87 0.66 -1.65 8.36
C GLU A 87 1.42 -2.95 8.07
N PHE A 88 2.42 -3.28 8.88
CA PHE A 88 3.19 -4.51 8.70
C PHE A 88 2.61 -5.60 9.60
N TYR A 89 2.42 -6.78 9.03
CA TYR A 89 2.01 -7.97 9.76
C TYR A 89 3.14 -8.99 9.78
N ASP A 90 3.72 -9.18 10.95
CA ASP A 90 4.93 -9.97 11.15
C ASP A 90 4.63 -11.46 11.25
N ILE A 91 5.34 -12.24 10.44
CA ILE A 91 5.21 -13.69 10.37
C ILE A 91 6.61 -14.27 10.39
N LYS A 92 6.93 -15.03 11.43
CA LYS A 92 8.20 -15.76 11.53
C LYS A 92 8.00 -17.19 11.03
N VAL A 93 8.87 -17.65 10.14
CA VAL A 93 8.85 -19.01 9.61
C VAL A 93 10.04 -19.76 10.19
N SER A 94 9.77 -20.76 11.03
CA SER A 94 10.81 -21.57 11.66
C SER A 94 10.62 -23.04 11.35
N GLY A 95 11.60 -23.64 10.65
CA GLY A 95 11.49 -24.98 10.09
C GLY A 95 10.27 -25.12 9.19
N SER A 96 9.30 -25.93 9.59
CA SER A 96 8.04 -26.14 8.88
C SER A 96 6.84 -25.44 9.53
N THR A 97 7.10 -24.50 10.44
CA THR A 97 6.08 -23.90 11.31
C THR A 97 6.00 -22.40 11.10
N TYR A 98 4.80 -21.85 11.18
CA TYR A 98 4.56 -20.42 11.11
C TYR A 98 4.26 -19.88 12.50
N ILE A 99 4.89 -18.78 12.86
CA ILE A 99 4.84 -18.19 14.20
C ILE A 99 4.40 -16.73 14.06
N ILE A 100 3.34 -16.36 14.78
CA ILE A 100 2.82 -14.99 14.87
C ILE A 100 2.69 -14.67 16.35
N ASP A 101 3.22 -13.54 16.81
CA ASP A 101 3.17 -13.14 18.24
C ASP A 101 3.58 -14.28 19.18
N GLU A 102 4.67 -14.99 18.86
CA GLU A 102 5.19 -16.15 19.61
C GLU A 102 4.24 -17.36 19.68
N ARG A 103 3.21 -17.40 18.81
CA ARG A 103 2.24 -18.50 18.73
C ARG A 103 2.38 -19.23 17.42
N VAL A 104 2.39 -20.55 17.49
CA VAL A 104 2.35 -21.43 16.31
C VAL A 104 0.97 -21.37 15.66
N VAL A 105 0.93 -21.09 14.35
CA VAL A 105 -0.27 -20.97 13.54
C VAL A 105 -0.15 -21.84 12.28
N ASP A 106 -1.24 -22.44 11.85
CA ASP A 106 -1.31 -23.17 10.58
C ASP A 106 -1.34 -22.22 9.38
N LEU A 107 -0.76 -22.65 8.26
CA LEU A 107 -0.77 -21.88 7.00
C LEU A 107 -2.19 -21.44 6.60
N LYS A 108 -3.17 -22.34 6.68
CA LYS A 108 -4.55 -22.05 6.27
C LYS A 108 -5.19 -20.96 7.13
N SER A 109 -4.94 -21.00 8.43
CA SER A 109 -5.46 -20.01 9.39
C SER A 109 -4.78 -18.67 9.19
N LEU A 110 -3.46 -18.68 9.00
CA LEU A 110 -2.66 -17.50 8.70
C LEU A 110 -3.14 -16.80 7.43
N VAL A 111 -3.28 -17.54 6.33
CA VAL A 111 -3.75 -17.01 5.04
C VAL A 111 -5.16 -16.46 5.15
N SER A 112 -6.05 -17.14 5.87
CA SER A 112 -7.42 -16.65 6.12
C SER A 112 -7.43 -15.35 6.94
N THR A 113 -6.60 -15.28 7.98
CA THR A 113 -6.44 -14.06 8.79
C THR A 113 -5.92 -12.91 7.96
N VAL A 114 -4.86 -13.16 7.19
CA VAL A 114 -4.30 -12.17 6.26
C VAL A 114 -5.40 -11.72 5.31
N LYS A 115 -6.12 -12.60 4.64
CA LYS A 115 -7.23 -12.27 3.71
C LYS A 115 -8.34 -11.41 4.32
N LEU A 116 -8.61 -11.55 5.63
CA LEU A 116 -9.60 -10.73 6.35
C LEU A 116 -9.05 -9.34 6.71
N MET A 117 -7.74 -9.15 6.66
CA MET A 117 -7.10 -7.85 6.85
C MET A 117 -7.29 -6.93 5.65
N SER A 118 -7.09 -5.64 5.89
CA SER A 118 -7.21 -4.62 4.86
C SER A 118 -6.06 -4.68 3.86
N ASP A 119 -6.30 -4.19 2.65
CA ASP A 119 -5.34 -4.20 1.53
C ASP A 119 -4.07 -3.37 1.81
N ASN A 120 -4.10 -2.49 2.82
CA ASN A 120 -2.95 -1.71 3.27
C ASN A 120 -2.02 -2.49 4.23
N VAL A 121 -2.30 -3.76 4.50
CA VAL A 121 -1.45 -4.61 5.35
C VAL A 121 -0.46 -5.40 4.49
N ILE A 122 0.83 -5.09 4.64
CA ILE A 122 1.93 -5.84 4.03
C ILE A 122 2.38 -6.94 4.99
N VAL A 123 2.44 -8.17 4.49
CA VAL A 123 2.98 -9.29 5.27
C VAL A 123 4.49 -9.24 5.27
N ARG A 124 5.12 -9.13 6.44
CA ARG A 124 6.57 -9.23 6.58
C ARG A 124 6.94 -10.62 7.07
N ILE A 125 7.62 -11.37 6.21
CA ILE A 125 8.02 -12.75 6.45
C ILE A 125 9.45 -12.73 6.99
N THR A 126 9.66 -13.29 8.17
CA THR A 126 10.96 -13.47 8.79
C THR A 126 11.41 -14.92 8.62
N ASP A 127 12.54 -15.15 7.97
CA ASP A 127 13.16 -16.47 7.91
C ASP A 127 13.96 -16.75 9.20
N ASP A 128 13.47 -17.70 10.00
CA ASP A 128 14.07 -18.19 11.23
C ASP A 128 14.41 -19.67 11.09
N ASN A 129 15.32 -19.98 10.16
CA ASN A 129 15.70 -21.35 9.80
C ASN A 129 14.54 -22.12 9.16
N ALA A 130 13.84 -21.47 8.23
CA ALA A 130 12.72 -22.05 7.50
C ALA A 130 13.16 -23.18 6.56
N THR A 131 12.30 -24.18 6.39
CA THR A 131 12.41 -25.15 5.30
C THR A 131 11.97 -24.49 4.01
N LYS A 132 12.64 -24.78 2.89
CA LYS A 132 12.28 -24.28 1.56
C LYS A 132 10.79 -24.53 1.23
N ASN A 133 10.28 -25.72 1.59
CA ASN A 133 8.88 -26.07 1.35
C ASN A 133 7.92 -25.14 2.08
N ALA A 134 8.16 -24.87 3.38
CA ALA A 134 7.29 -23.98 4.15
C ALA A 134 7.33 -22.53 3.63
N MET A 135 8.52 -22.07 3.22
CA MET A 135 8.66 -20.75 2.63
C MET A 135 7.92 -20.64 1.28
N ASP A 136 8.09 -21.64 0.41
CA ASP A 136 7.42 -21.71 -0.90
C ASP A 136 5.89 -21.78 -0.74
N ASP A 137 5.39 -22.62 0.17
CA ASP A 137 3.96 -22.77 0.43
C ASP A 137 3.35 -21.46 0.95
N LEU A 138 4.05 -20.75 1.83
CA LEU A 138 3.62 -19.44 2.34
C LEU A 138 3.61 -18.38 1.24
N LYS A 139 4.70 -18.23 0.48
CA LYS A 139 4.80 -17.28 -0.62
C LYS A 139 3.74 -17.54 -1.68
N LYS A 140 3.51 -18.81 -2.00
CA LYS A 140 2.47 -19.23 -2.94
C LYS A 140 1.09 -18.85 -2.43
N ALA A 141 0.76 -19.15 -1.18
CA ALA A 141 -0.55 -18.84 -0.62
C ALA A 141 -0.82 -17.32 -0.57
N LEU A 142 0.19 -16.53 -0.24
CA LEU A 142 0.08 -15.07 -0.25
C LEU A 142 -0.09 -14.51 -1.68
N THR A 143 0.64 -15.07 -2.64
CA THR A 143 0.53 -14.69 -4.06
C THR A 143 -0.84 -15.07 -4.64
N ASP A 144 -1.34 -16.27 -4.33
CA ASP A 144 -2.65 -16.77 -4.77
C ASP A 144 -3.78 -15.86 -4.24
N ASP A 145 -3.62 -15.30 -3.03
CA ASP A 145 -4.56 -14.34 -2.43
C ASP A 145 -4.27 -12.87 -2.80
N GLY A 146 -3.29 -12.60 -3.68
CA GLY A 146 -2.96 -11.25 -4.17
C GLY A 146 -2.38 -10.32 -3.10
N ARG A 147 -1.72 -10.88 -2.09
CA ARG A 147 -1.17 -10.15 -0.94
C ARG A 147 0.24 -9.67 -1.21
N GLU A 148 0.48 -8.40 -0.88
CA GLU A 148 1.82 -7.83 -0.87
C GLU A 148 2.59 -8.38 0.35
N PHE A 149 3.78 -8.93 0.11
CA PHE A 149 4.66 -9.42 1.16
C PHE A 149 6.12 -9.00 0.93
N THR A 150 6.86 -8.90 2.03
CA THR A 150 8.31 -8.66 2.04
C THR A 150 8.99 -9.77 2.83
N GLU A 151 10.22 -10.09 2.46
CA GLU A 151 11.05 -11.09 3.15
C GLU A 151 12.16 -10.38 3.92
N THR A 152 12.38 -10.81 5.14
CA THR A 152 13.42 -10.30 6.04
C THR A 152 14.17 -11.49 6.60
N VAL A 153 15.48 -11.49 6.45
CA VAL A 153 16.34 -12.43 7.17
C VAL A 153 16.57 -11.85 8.55
N LEU A 154 16.54 -12.68 9.60
CA LEU A 154 16.99 -12.28 10.94
C LEU A 154 18.46 -11.89 10.89
N ASP A 155 18.73 -10.64 10.55
CA ASP A 155 20.05 -10.05 10.70
C ASP A 155 20.16 -9.56 12.15
N ASN A 156 20.76 -10.40 13.00
CA ASN A 156 21.03 -10.07 14.41
C ASN A 156 22.05 -8.93 14.58
N SER A 157 22.47 -8.26 13.49
CA SER A 157 23.41 -7.14 13.50
C SER A 157 22.80 -5.82 14.02
N ALA A 158 21.48 -5.72 14.17
CA ALA A 158 20.79 -4.48 14.55
C ALA A 158 20.47 -4.33 16.06
N LEU A 159 21.08 -5.13 16.95
CA LEU A 159 20.92 -4.98 18.40
C LEU A 159 22.02 -4.17 19.11
N ASP A 160 23.02 -3.65 18.39
CA ASP A 160 24.06 -2.81 18.97
C ASP A 160 23.98 -1.38 18.43
N ASN A 161 23.10 -0.57 19.04
CA ASN A 161 23.22 0.90 19.12
C ASN A 161 22.18 1.45 20.10
N SER A 162 22.23 0.97 21.35
CA SER A 162 21.59 1.66 22.47
C SER A 162 22.47 1.62 23.72
N MET A 163 23.69 2.12 23.61
CA MET A 163 24.44 2.59 24.78
C MET A 163 24.78 4.06 24.60
N ALA A 164 23.91 4.86 25.21
CA ALA A 164 24.19 6.07 25.96
C ALA A 164 25.53 6.77 25.71
N ASP A 165 25.47 7.97 25.13
CA ASP A 165 26.20 9.09 25.72
C ASP A 165 25.36 10.36 25.66
N THR A 166 24.59 10.57 26.72
CA THR A 166 24.08 11.89 27.09
C THR A 166 24.53 12.14 28.52
N THR A 167 25.80 12.49 28.70
CA THR A 167 26.21 13.25 29.88
C THR A 167 26.53 14.68 29.45
N SER A 168 25.59 15.56 29.79
CA SER A 168 25.80 17.00 29.81
C SER A 168 26.89 17.35 30.82
N GLU A 169 27.83 18.21 30.47
CA GLU A 169 28.31 19.20 31.44
C GLU A 169 28.78 20.48 30.76
N ALA A 170 27.88 21.47 30.78
CA ALA A 170 28.20 22.87 30.62
C ALA A 170 28.61 23.40 32.00
N VAL A 171 29.90 23.66 32.23
CA VAL A 171 30.34 24.58 33.29
C VAL A 171 31.63 25.30 32.86
N ARG A 172 31.45 26.58 32.53
CA ARG A 172 32.38 27.74 32.62
C ARG A 172 33.75 27.71 31.94
#